data_AF-A0A0K6G1F8-F1
#
_entry.id   AF-A0A0K6G1F8-F1
#
_cell.length_a   1.000
_cell.length_b   1.000
_cell.length_c   1.000
_cell.angle_alpha   90.00
_cell.angle_beta   90.00
_cell.angle_gamma   90.00
#
_symmetry.space_group_name_H-M   'P 1'
#
loop_
_entity.id
_entity.type
_entity.pdbx_description
1 polymer ?
#
loop_
_entity_poly.entity_id
_entity_poly.type
_entity_poly.pdbx_seq_one_letter_code
_entity_poly.pdbx_strand_id
1 'polypeptide(L)'
;MVHSLCVNFSPPICSSSELPGAPLDASWHPFPSPKALADSNVEAKLRELGFGYRAKYIQKTAAMLCEKYEDPMEALLELRQLSTSEARERLLEFHGVGPKVADCILLMSLDKTEVVPVDTHVQQIATKMYGFRSQGKQPKAMNPRLYSEIAKKFTDTWGPYAGWAHSVLFTADLKSFANFGLDSTSAAMAHDSTLPLPSPAPVDDKHPLDEQPSVPIKSNKSSRKSGPHKRKLETAPTTDLKTDEGGTEEASEGATLAERVKRRRRQGSRA
;
A
#
# COMPACT_ATOMS: atom_id res chain seq x y z
N MET A 1 4.52 6.37 -10.49
CA MET A 1 5.51 5.36 -10.04
C MET A 1 4.90 3.97 -10.06
N VAL A 2 3.93 3.62 -9.20
CA VAL A 2 3.35 2.26 -9.13
C VAL A 2 2.82 1.77 -10.49
N HIS A 3 2.06 2.58 -11.22
CA HIS A 3 1.62 2.20 -12.58
C HIS A 3 2.80 1.87 -13.53
N SER A 4 3.86 2.68 -13.50
CA SER A 4 5.08 2.43 -14.29
C SER A 4 5.81 1.15 -13.86
N LEU A 5 5.77 0.80 -12.56
CA LEU A 5 6.27 -0.48 -12.06
C LEU A 5 5.54 -1.65 -12.74
N CYS A 6 4.21 -1.66 -12.69
CA CYS A 6 3.41 -2.75 -13.24
C CYS A 6 3.62 -2.90 -14.76
N VAL A 7 3.62 -1.79 -15.50
CA VAL A 7 3.81 -1.81 -16.96
C VAL A 7 5.17 -2.41 -17.36
N ASN A 8 6.24 -2.13 -16.59
CA ASN A 8 7.60 -2.55 -16.96
C ASN A 8 8.00 -3.93 -16.42
N PHE A 9 7.35 -4.44 -15.38
CA PHE A 9 7.74 -5.68 -14.70
C PHE A 9 6.64 -6.73 -14.64
N SER A 10 5.54 -6.54 -15.37
CA SER A 10 4.46 -7.51 -15.47
C SER A 10 3.81 -7.50 -16.85
N PRO A 11 3.47 -8.67 -17.43
CA PRO A 11 2.73 -8.72 -18.67
C PRO A 11 1.30 -8.19 -18.49
N PRO A 12 0.68 -7.58 -19.52
CA PRO A 12 -0.70 -7.13 -19.44
C PRO A 12 -1.67 -8.32 -19.32
N ILE A 13 -2.75 -8.13 -18.56
CA ILE A 13 -3.85 -9.09 -18.43
C ILE A 13 -4.95 -8.81 -19.46
N CYS A 14 -5.16 -7.53 -19.81
CA CYS A 14 -6.10 -7.13 -20.84
C CYS A 14 -5.72 -5.79 -21.47
N SER A 15 -6.27 -5.54 -22.66
CA SER A 15 -6.08 -4.30 -23.43
C SER A 15 -7.42 -3.64 -23.78
N SER A 16 -7.41 -2.32 -23.95
CA SER A 16 -8.61 -1.54 -24.31
C SER A 16 -9.24 -1.96 -25.63
N SER A 17 -8.45 -2.52 -26.57
CA SER A 17 -8.97 -3.12 -27.80
C SER A 17 -9.92 -4.29 -27.57
N GLU A 18 -9.90 -4.89 -26.37
CA GLU A 18 -10.75 -6.01 -25.98
C GLU A 18 -12.00 -5.57 -25.19
N LEU A 19 -12.13 -4.28 -24.86
CA LEU A 19 -13.19 -3.77 -23.96
C LEU A 19 -14.02 -2.63 -24.61
N PRO A 20 -15.35 -2.80 -24.78
CA PRO A 20 -16.21 -1.74 -25.29
C PRO A 20 -16.22 -0.52 -24.36
N GLY A 21 -15.88 0.67 -24.88
CA GLY A 21 -15.94 1.94 -24.15
C GLY A 21 -14.72 2.27 -23.28
N ALA A 22 -13.65 1.48 -23.36
CA ALA A 22 -12.38 1.82 -22.72
C ALA A 22 -11.68 2.99 -23.45
N PRO A 23 -10.88 3.82 -22.74
CA PRO A 23 -9.99 4.78 -23.39
C PRO A 23 -9.08 4.05 -24.39
N LEU A 24 -8.89 4.59 -25.59
CA LEU A 24 -7.96 4.03 -26.58
C LEU A 24 -6.56 3.90 -25.96
N ASP A 25 -5.94 2.74 -26.18
CA ASP A 25 -4.57 2.36 -25.78
C ASP A 25 -4.29 2.15 -24.29
N ALA A 26 -5.32 1.87 -23.47
CA ALA A 26 -5.09 1.42 -22.09
C ALA A 26 -4.73 -0.07 -22.02
N SER A 27 -3.68 -0.42 -21.26
CA SER A 27 -3.32 -1.78 -20.88
C SER A 27 -3.30 -1.93 -19.35
N TRP A 28 -3.82 -3.05 -18.84
CA TRP A 28 -3.85 -3.32 -17.40
C TRP A 28 -2.86 -4.40 -17.04
N HIS A 29 -1.97 -4.08 -16.11
CA HIS A 29 -0.88 -4.94 -15.67
C HIS A 29 -1.08 -5.28 -14.19
N PRO A 30 -0.87 -6.54 -13.78
CA PRO A 30 -0.87 -6.91 -12.37
C PRO A 30 0.32 -6.27 -11.67
N PHE A 31 0.30 -6.29 -10.34
CA PHE A 31 1.48 -5.96 -9.56
C PHE A 31 2.54 -7.06 -9.73
N PRO A 32 3.83 -6.71 -9.94
CA PRO A 32 4.88 -7.69 -10.18
C PRO A 32 5.13 -8.61 -8.99
N SER A 33 5.45 -9.86 -9.27
CA SER A 33 5.89 -10.82 -8.26
C SER A 33 7.26 -10.41 -7.71
N PRO A 34 7.62 -10.84 -6.47
CA PRO A 34 8.95 -10.63 -5.93
C PRO A 34 10.06 -11.15 -6.87
N LYS A 35 9.85 -12.31 -7.52
CA LYS A 35 10.81 -12.88 -8.47
C LYS A 35 11.09 -11.96 -9.65
N ALA A 36 10.09 -11.26 -10.18
CA ALA A 36 10.25 -10.30 -11.29
C ALA A 36 11.06 -9.05 -10.89
N LEU A 37 11.18 -8.77 -9.59
CA LEU A 37 11.88 -7.59 -9.06
C LEU A 37 13.23 -7.93 -8.42
N ALA A 38 13.60 -9.20 -8.31
CA ALA A 38 14.78 -9.65 -7.59
C ALA A 38 16.09 -9.51 -8.38
N ASP A 39 16.04 -9.47 -9.71
CA ASP A 39 17.25 -9.37 -10.54
C ASP A 39 18.06 -8.10 -10.25
N SER A 40 19.39 -8.23 -10.24
CA SER A 40 20.34 -7.12 -10.04
C SER A 40 20.15 -5.95 -11.01
N ASN A 41 19.66 -6.19 -12.24
CA ASN A 41 19.44 -5.15 -13.25
C ASN A 41 18.19 -4.28 -12.97
N VAL A 42 17.28 -4.74 -12.11
CA VAL A 42 16.01 -4.05 -11.80
C VAL A 42 16.25 -2.70 -11.16
N GLU A 43 17.28 -2.56 -10.30
CA GLU A 43 17.59 -1.26 -9.67
C GLU A 43 17.88 -0.19 -10.72
N ALA A 44 18.72 -0.50 -11.72
CA ALA A 44 19.09 0.44 -12.77
C ALA A 44 17.85 0.88 -13.56
N LYS A 45 17.00 -0.09 -13.94
CA LYS A 45 15.76 0.19 -14.66
C LYS A 45 14.80 1.06 -13.84
N LEU A 46 14.62 0.77 -12.55
CA LEU A 46 13.78 1.58 -11.67
C LEU A 46 14.31 3.02 -11.50
N ARG A 47 15.64 3.23 -11.54
CA ARG A 47 16.22 4.57 -11.53
C ARG A 47 15.87 5.36 -12.79
N GLU A 48 15.95 4.73 -13.96
CA GLU A 48 15.51 5.33 -15.23
C GLU A 48 14.02 5.72 -15.20
N LEU A 49 13.19 4.89 -14.57
CA LEU A 49 11.75 5.12 -14.39
C LEU A 49 11.42 6.15 -13.30
N GLY A 50 12.42 6.76 -12.66
CA GLY A 50 12.24 7.86 -11.71
C GLY A 50 11.96 7.45 -10.27
N PHE A 51 12.24 6.22 -9.86
CA PHE A 51 12.08 5.78 -8.46
C PHE A 51 13.14 6.36 -7.51
N GLY A 52 14.21 6.94 -8.07
CA GLY A 52 15.30 7.55 -7.30
C GLY A 52 15.97 6.55 -6.37
N TYR A 53 16.26 6.97 -5.14
CA TYR A 53 16.92 6.11 -4.14
C TYR A 53 16.09 4.88 -3.73
N ARG A 54 14.76 4.92 -3.92
CA ARG A 54 13.85 3.80 -3.58
C ARG A 54 13.99 2.62 -4.53
N ALA A 55 14.59 2.81 -5.71
CA ALA A 55 14.90 1.73 -6.64
C ALA A 55 15.68 0.60 -5.96
N LYS A 56 16.70 0.97 -5.17
CA LYS A 56 17.52 0.04 -4.38
C LYS A 56 16.70 -0.71 -3.32
N TYR A 57 15.71 -0.06 -2.71
CA TYR A 57 14.89 -0.67 -1.66
C TYR A 57 13.99 -1.77 -2.23
N ILE A 58 13.35 -1.47 -3.37
CA ILE A 58 12.45 -2.41 -4.05
C ILE A 58 13.23 -3.64 -4.51
N GLN A 59 14.30 -3.46 -5.26
CA GLN A 59 15.11 -4.57 -5.79
C GLN A 59 15.71 -5.40 -4.66
N LYS A 60 16.31 -4.78 -3.65
CA LYS A 60 16.93 -5.52 -2.53
C LYS A 60 15.91 -6.27 -1.68
N THR A 61 14.75 -5.67 -1.40
CA THR A 61 13.70 -6.35 -0.63
C THR A 61 13.18 -7.57 -1.39
N ALA A 62 12.96 -7.45 -2.70
CA ALA A 62 12.56 -8.56 -3.55
C ALA A 62 13.61 -9.68 -3.60
N ALA A 63 14.90 -9.32 -3.74
CA ALA A 63 16.00 -10.26 -3.69
C ALA A 63 16.10 -10.98 -2.34
N MET A 64 16.03 -10.24 -1.21
CA MET A 64 16.05 -10.80 0.14
C MET A 64 14.88 -11.77 0.37
N LEU A 65 13.70 -11.46 -0.14
CA LEU A 65 12.53 -12.34 -0.08
C LEU A 65 12.77 -13.64 -0.84
N CYS A 66 13.26 -13.56 -2.08
CA CYS A 66 13.50 -14.73 -2.93
C CYS A 66 14.70 -15.59 -2.45
N GLU A 67 15.66 -14.99 -1.75
CA GLU A 67 16.79 -15.71 -1.14
C GLU A 67 16.38 -16.44 0.14
N LYS A 68 15.53 -15.80 0.97
CA LYS A 68 15.15 -16.32 2.29
C LYS A 68 14.04 -17.37 2.23
N TYR A 69 13.18 -17.33 1.21
CA TYR A 69 12.00 -18.19 1.12
C TYR A 69 11.86 -18.79 -0.27
N GLU A 70 11.50 -20.08 -0.31
CA GLU A 70 11.20 -20.78 -1.55
C GLU A 70 9.93 -20.22 -2.22
N ASP A 71 8.89 -19.95 -1.43
CA ASP A 71 7.71 -19.19 -1.84
C ASP A 71 7.61 -17.85 -1.06
N PRO A 72 8.09 -16.74 -1.66
CA PRO A 72 7.95 -15.41 -1.08
C PRO A 72 6.51 -14.97 -0.81
N MET A 73 5.53 -15.43 -1.59
CA MET A 73 4.15 -15.01 -1.45
C MET A 73 3.51 -15.68 -0.24
N GLU A 74 3.74 -16.99 -0.07
CA GLU A 74 3.28 -17.73 1.10
C GLU A 74 3.89 -17.15 2.38
N ALA A 75 5.20 -16.91 2.40
CA ALA A 75 5.89 -16.32 3.54
C ALA A 75 5.35 -14.93 3.95
N LEU A 76 4.90 -14.12 2.98
CA LEU A 76 4.26 -12.83 3.27
C LEU A 76 2.83 -13.00 3.82
N LEU A 77 2.08 -14.01 3.35
CA LEU A 77 0.73 -14.30 3.85
C LEU A 77 0.75 -14.83 5.29
N GLU A 78 1.78 -15.59 5.67
CA GLU A 78 1.96 -16.09 7.04
C GLU A 78 2.08 -14.96 8.06
N LEU A 79 2.56 -13.77 7.66
CA LEU A 79 2.65 -12.61 8.56
C LEU A 79 1.29 -12.19 9.14
N ARG A 80 0.17 -12.54 8.49
CA ARG A 80 -1.18 -12.30 9.03
C ARG A 80 -1.43 -13.07 10.33
N GLN A 81 -0.86 -14.26 10.46
CA GLN A 81 -1.08 -15.16 11.60
C GLN A 81 -0.22 -14.80 12.82
N LEU A 82 0.84 -13.99 12.63
CA LEU A 82 1.71 -13.56 13.72
C LEU A 82 1.05 -12.47 14.57
N SER A 83 1.54 -12.28 15.80
CA SER A 83 1.17 -11.09 16.57
C SER A 83 1.66 -9.81 15.88
N THR A 84 1.05 -8.68 16.20
CA THR A 84 1.43 -7.38 15.61
C THR A 84 2.89 -7.02 15.85
N SER A 85 3.45 -7.35 17.02
CA SER A 85 4.86 -7.10 17.33
C SER A 85 5.78 -7.96 16.48
N GLU A 86 5.51 -9.27 16.40
CA GLU A 86 6.31 -10.20 15.61
C GLU A 86 6.25 -9.84 14.12
N ALA A 87 5.07 -9.62 13.56
CA ALA A 87 4.90 -9.21 12.17
C ALA A 87 5.65 -7.91 11.87
N ARG A 88 5.62 -6.92 12.79
CA ARG A 88 6.39 -5.68 12.66
C ARG A 88 7.89 -5.94 12.61
N GLU A 89 8.41 -6.73 13.53
CA GLU A 89 9.84 -7.07 13.59
C GLU A 89 10.30 -7.75 12.29
N ARG A 90 9.50 -8.69 11.77
CA ARG A 90 9.77 -9.34 10.47
C ARG A 90 9.81 -8.33 9.32
N LEU A 91 8.89 -7.37 9.29
CA LEU A 91 8.84 -6.35 8.23
C LEU A 91 10.04 -5.40 8.30
N LEU A 92 10.51 -5.06 9.51
CA LEU A 92 11.65 -4.16 9.71
C LEU A 92 13.00 -4.76 9.28
N GLU A 93 13.07 -6.06 9.02
CA GLU A 93 14.25 -6.71 8.43
C GLU A 93 14.48 -6.29 6.96
N PHE A 94 13.43 -5.86 6.26
CA PHE A 94 13.52 -5.56 4.83
C PHE A 94 14.12 -4.19 4.55
N HIS A 95 14.94 -4.13 3.50
CA HIS A 95 15.68 -2.92 3.16
C HIS A 95 14.76 -1.79 2.67
N GLY A 96 14.71 -0.70 3.44
CA GLY A 96 13.85 0.45 3.15
C GLY A 96 12.48 0.42 3.84
N VAL A 97 12.22 -0.60 4.66
CA VAL A 97 11.04 -0.68 5.52
C VAL A 97 11.38 -0.15 6.91
N GLY A 98 10.95 1.09 7.19
CA GLY A 98 11.00 1.67 8.54
C GLY A 98 9.67 1.51 9.29
N PRO A 99 9.59 1.96 10.56
CA PRO A 99 8.39 1.81 11.40
C PRO A 99 7.09 2.25 10.74
N LYS A 100 7.08 3.43 10.10
CA LYS A 100 5.92 3.95 9.37
C LYS A 100 5.47 3.02 8.24
N VAL A 101 6.42 2.52 7.45
CA VAL A 101 6.11 1.65 6.30
C VAL A 101 5.62 0.29 6.80
N ALA A 102 6.27 -0.28 7.81
CA ALA A 102 5.83 -1.51 8.45
C ALA A 102 4.40 -1.38 8.99
N ASP A 103 4.08 -0.29 9.68
CA ASP A 103 2.74 -0.04 10.20
C ASP A 103 1.70 0.16 9.10
N CYS A 104 2.05 0.80 7.97
CA CYS A 104 1.15 0.84 6.81
C CYS A 104 0.84 -0.57 6.28
N ILE A 105 1.85 -1.45 6.19
CA ILE A 105 1.67 -2.84 5.73
C ILE A 105 0.79 -3.61 6.73
N LEU A 106 1.06 -3.47 8.03
CA LEU A 106 0.30 -4.12 9.10
C LEU A 106 -1.18 -3.75 9.04
N LEU A 107 -1.47 -2.45 8.95
CA LEU A 107 -2.83 -1.93 8.92
C LEU A 107 -3.58 -2.29 7.62
N MET A 108 -2.94 -2.11 6.45
CA MET A 108 -3.64 -2.17 5.16
C MET A 108 -3.62 -3.55 4.51
N SER A 109 -2.80 -4.49 5.00
CA SER A 109 -2.66 -5.81 4.36
C SER A 109 -2.55 -7.01 5.29
N LEU A 110 -2.25 -6.82 6.58
CA LEU A 110 -2.00 -7.91 7.54
C LEU A 110 -3.04 -7.98 8.68
N ASP A 111 -4.21 -7.36 8.50
CA ASP A 111 -5.36 -7.44 9.41
C ASP A 111 -5.10 -6.90 10.83
N LYS A 112 -4.12 -6.00 11.01
CA LYS A 112 -3.79 -5.38 12.30
C LYS A 112 -4.49 -4.03 12.45
N THR A 113 -5.79 -4.06 12.73
CA THR A 113 -6.69 -2.88 12.74
C THR A 113 -6.35 -1.84 13.81
N GLU A 114 -5.60 -2.23 14.83
CA GLU A 114 -5.20 -1.40 15.96
C GLU A 114 -3.95 -0.54 15.67
N VAL A 115 -3.24 -0.83 14.58
CA VAL A 115 -1.96 -0.17 14.23
C VAL A 115 -2.20 1.18 13.58
N VAL A 116 -1.54 2.22 14.08
CA VAL A 116 -1.62 3.59 13.54
C VAL A 116 -0.27 3.98 12.91
N PRO A 117 -0.16 4.06 11.58
CA PRO A 117 1.07 4.50 10.91
C PRO A 117 1.30 5.99 11.14
N VAL A 118 2.35 6.37 11.87
CA VAL A 118 2.60 7.78 12.22
C VAL A 118 3.58 8.44 11.25
N ASP A 119 3.09 9.41 10.49
CA ASP A 119 3.94 10.33 9.72
C ASP A 119 3.85 11.77 10.24
N THR A 120 4.40 12.72 9.49
CA THR A 120 4.37 14.13 9.86
C THR A 120 2.97 14.73 9.88
N HIS A 121 2.05 14.24 9.05
CA HIS A 121 0.65 14.70 9.04
C HIS A 121 -0.09 14.17 10.26
N VAL A 122 0.07 12.87 10.54
CA VAL A 122 -0.52 12.23 11.72
C VAL A 122 -0.02 12.88 13.02
N GLN A 123 1.27 13.23 13.07
CA GLN A 123 1.82 14.03 14.16
C GLN A 123 1.12 15.40 14.31
N GLN A 124 0.87 16.10 13.21
CA GLN A 124 0.18 17.39 13.24
C GLN A 124 -1.26 17.25 13.75
N ILE A 125 -1.98 16.20 13.32
CA ILE A 125 -3.32 15.87 13.82
C ILE A 125 -3.27 15.61 15.33
N ALA A 126 -2.32 14.81 15.80
CA ALA A 126 -2.15 14.50 17.22
C ALA A 126 -1.94 15.79 18.05
N THR A 127 -1.05 16.67 17.59
CA THR A 127 -0.76 17.92 18.31
C THR A 127 -1.92 18.91 18.29
N LYS A 128 -2.57 19.10 17.13
CA LYS A 128 -3.61 20.13 16.96
C LYS A 128 -4.96 19.71 17.53
N MET A 129 -5.40 18.48 17.25
CA MET A 129 -6.75 18.01 17.57
C MET A 129 -6.81 17.22 18.88
N TYR A 130 -5.74 16.50 19.22
CA TYR A 130 -5.71 15.62 20.42
C TYR A 130 -4.88 16.19 21.56
N GLY A 131 -4.42 17.44 21.43
CA GLY A 131 -3.62 18.13 22.43
C GLY A 131 -2.33 17.40 22.80
N PHE A 132 -1.79 16.57 21.88
CA PHE A 132 -0.61 15.76 22.15
C PHE A 132 0.61 16.64 22.44
N ARG A 133 1.24 16.40 23.60
CA ARG A 133 2.49 17.02 24.04
C ARG A 133 3.43 15.91 24.50
N SER A 134 4.45 15.59 23.69
CA SER A 134 5.59 14.76 24.15
C SER A 134 6.25 15.38 25.39
N GLN A 135 6.79 14.53 26.26
CA GLN A 135 7.46 14.95 27.48
C GLN A 135 8.77 15.68 27.15
N GLY A 136 8.79 17.00 27.38
CA GLY A 136 9.95 17.87 27.08
C GLY A 136 9.79 18.66 25.78
N LYS A 137 10.91 19.15 25.24
CA LYS A 137 10.90 19.93 24.00
C LYS A 137 10.53 19.02 22.83
N GLN A 138 9.44 19.34 22.12
CA GLN A 138 9.00 18.55 20.96
C GLN A 138 10.16 18.43 19.95
N PRO A 139 10.56 17.20 19.60
CA PRO A 139 11.51 16.98 18.52
C PRO A 139 10.95 17.57 17.22
N LYS A 140 11.78 18.33 16.49
CA LYS A 140 11.39 18.82 15.15
C LYS A 140 11.28 17.70 14.11
N ALA A 141 11.98 16.59 14.33
CA ALA A 141 12.02 15.43 13.46
C ALA A 141 11.38 14.22 14.15
N MET A 142 10.71 13.38 13.36
CA MET A 142 10.16 12.11 13.83
C MET A 142 11.29 11.23 14.39
N ASN A 143 11.10 10.71 15.60
CA ASN A 143 12.01 9.75 16.22
C ASN A 143 11.21 8.58 16.81
N PRO A 144 11.85 7.43 17.14
CA PRO A 144 11.15 6.24 17.59
C PRO A 144 10.29 6.45 18.85
N ARG A 145 10.77 7.26 19.80
CA ARG A 145 10.02 7.55 21.04
C ARG A 145 8.75 8.35 20.73
N LEU A 146 8.89 9.43 19.97
CA LEU A 146 7.78 10.30 19.58
C LEU A 146 6.74 9.52 18.76
N TYR A 147 7.21 8.68 17.84
CA TYR A 147 6.38 7.78 17.05
C TYR A 147 5.51 6.90 17.96
N SER A 148 6.14 6.18 18.90
CA SER A 148 5.45 5.29 19.82
C SER A 148 4.49 6.01 20.76
N GLU A 149 4.84 7.20 21.25
CA GLU A 149 3.97 8.02 22.10
C GLU A 149 2.70 8.46 21.34
N ILE A 150 2.83 8.88 20.07
CA ILE A 150 1.69 9.28 19.24
C ILE A 150 0.82 8.07 18.89
N ALA A 151 1.44 6.97 18.45
CA ALA A 151 0.72 5.73 18.15
C ALA A 151 -0.08 5.26 19.37
N LYS A 152 0.56 5.22 20.55
CA LYS A 152 -0.10 4.87 21.81
C LYS A 152 -1.25 5.81 22.14
N LYS A 153 -1.08 7.13 21.99
CA LYS A 153 -2.16 8.11 22.23
C LYS A 153 -3.39 7.79 21.40
N PHE A 154 -3.22 7.44 20.13
CA PHE A 154 -4.35 7.09 19.25
C PHE A 154 -4.94 5.73 19.59
N THR A 155 -4.13 4.71 19.85
CA THR A 155 -4.63 3.39 20.29
C THR A 155 -5.38 3.48 21.62
N ASP A 156 -4.91 4.27 22.59
CA ASP A 156 -5.61 4.51 23.86
C ASP A 156 -6.95 5.26 23.66
N THR A 157 -7.07 6.06 22.59
CA THR A 157 -8.26 6.87 22.31
C THR A 157 -9.31 6.10 21.51
N TRP A 158 -8.89 5.28 20.54
CA TRP A 158 -9.78 4.61 19.58
C TRP A 158 -9.85 3.09 19.74
N GLY A 159 -9.01 2.51 20.60
CA GLY A 159 -9.05 1.09 20.92
C GLY A 159 -8.64 0.17 19.75
N PRO A 160 -9.27 -1.02 19.63
CA PRO A 160 -8.86 -2.05 18.66
C PRO A 160 -8.94 -1.66 17.18
N TYR A 161 -9.67 -0.60 16.85
CA TYR A 161 -9.85 -0.12 15.48
C TYR A 161 -9.17 1.24 15.23
N ALA A 162 -8.16 1.58 16.05
CA ALA A 162 -7.46 2.86 15.95
C ALA A 162 -6.88 3.15 14.56
N GLY A 163 -6.37 2.14 13.84
CA GLY A 163 -5.88 2.32 12.49
C GLY A 163 -6.97 2.67 11.46
N TRP A 164 -8.19 2.18 11.67
CA TRP A 164 -9.35 2.51 10.84
C TRP A 164 -9.85 3.92 11.13
N ALA A 165 -9.98 4.28 12.41
CA ALA A 165 -10.32 5.65 12.82
C ALA A 165 -9.29 6.67 12.28
N HIS A 166 -8.00 6.33 12.35
CA HIS A 166 -6.93 7.10 11.73
C HIS A 166 -7.16 7.33 10.22
N SER A 167 -7.58 6.30 9.49
CA SER A 167 -7.80 6.39 8.03
C SER A 167 -8.89 7.39 7.67
N VAL A 168 -9.94 7.51 8.49
CA VAL A 168 -10.99 8.52 8.32
C VAL A 168 -10.43 9.93 8.49
N LEU A 169 -9.70 10.19 9.58
CA LEU A 169 -9.11 11.51 9.83
C LEU A 169 -8.06 11.90 8.82
N PHE A 170 -7.21 10.94 8.43
CA PHE A 170 -6.21 11.16 7.38
C PHE A 170 -6.89 11.57 6.07
N THR A 171 -7.99 10.90 5.71
CA THR A 171 -8.74 11.22 4.49
C THR A 171 -9.39 12.60 4.55
N ALA A 172 -9.96 12.97 5.70
CA ALA A 172 -10.57 14.27 5.91
C ALA A 172 -9.56 15.45 5.83
N ASP A 173 -8.30 15.22 6.18
CA ASP A 173 -7.22 16.23 6.11
C ASP A 173 -6.62 16.37 4.70
N LEU A 174 -6.94 15.46 3.76
CA LEU A 174 -6.46 15.58 2.38
C LEU A 174 -7.15 16.76 1.68
N LYS A 175 -6.35 17.64 1.05
CA LYS A 175 -6.85 18.80 0.28
C LYS A 175 -7.92 18.46 -0.75
N SER A 176 -7.82 17.28 -1.38
CA SER A 176 -8.80 16.80 -2.36
C SER A 176 -10.18 16.55 -1.77
N PHE A 177 -10.26 16.30 -0.46
CA PHE A 177 -11.49 16.04 0.27
C PHE A 177 -11.88 17.18 1.22
N ALA A 178 -11.03 18.20 1.39
CA ALA A 178 -11.31 19.35 2.24
C ALA A 178 -12.63 20.07 1.90
N ASN A 179 -13.09 19.96 0.64
CA ASN A 179 -14.34 20.57 0.16
C ASN A 179 -15.41 19.54 -0.22
N PHE A 180 -15.19 18.24 0.04
CA PHE A 180 -16.12 17.20 -0.38
C PHE A 180 -17.41 17.28 0.46
N GLY A 181 -18.53 17.63 -0.20
CA GLY A 181 -19.82 17.79 0.45
C GLY A 181 -20.03 19.12 1.18
N LEU A 182 -19.16 20.12 0.97
CA LEU A 182 -19.33 21.47 1.51
C LEU A 182 -19.91 22.42 0.47
N ASP A 183 -20.88 23.24 0.89
CA ASP A 183 -21.40 24.34 0.10
C ASP A 183 -20.29 25.41 -0.09
N SER A 184 -20.41 26.24 -1.13
CA SER A 184 -19.38 27.20 -1.55
C SER A 184 -18.93 28.16 -0.42
N THR A 185 -19.84 28.50 0.51
CA THR A 185 -19.52 29.31 1.70
C THR A 185 -18.69 28.53 2.74
N SER A 186 -19.01 27.26 2.98
CA SER A 186 -18.30 26.40 3.94
C SER A 186 -16.93 25.96 3.41
N ALA A 187 -16.81 25.73 2.10
CA ALA A 187 -15.53 25.44 1.44
C ALA A 187 -14.52 26.61 1.56
N ALA A 188 -15.02 27.86 1.53
CA ALA A 188 -14.17 29.04 1.72
C ALA A 188 -13.63 29.16 3.16
N MET A 189 -14.39 28.69 4.17
CA MET A 189 -13.96 28.67 5.58
C MET A 189 -13.05 27.49 5.92
N ALA A 190 -13.25 26.33 5.27
CA ALA A 190 -12.42 25.12 5.43
C ALA A 190 -10.98 25.33 4.97
N HIS A 191 -10.76 26.28 4.05
CA HIS A 191 -9.43 26.63 3.57
C HIS A 191 -8.56 27.38 4.60
N ASP A 192 -9.18 27.93 5.65
CA ASP A 192 -8.51 28.70 6.74
C ASP A 192 -8.56 27.97 8.09
N SER A 193 -9.40 26.94 8.24
CA SER A 193 -9.62 26.24 9.50
C SER A 193 -9.49 24.72 9.37
N THR A 194 -8.51 24.17 10.09
CA THR A 194 -8.44 22.75 10.48
C THR A 194 -9.80 22.24 10.97
N LEU A 195 -10.12 20.98 10.63
CA LEU A 195 -11.32 20.25 11.03
C LEU A 195 -11.77 20.60 12.47
N PRO A 196 -13.02 21.02 12.69
CA PRO A 196 -13.56 21.20 14.03
C PRO A 196 -13.38 19.91 14.84
N LEU A 197 -12.98 20.02 16.11
CA LEU A 197 -12.96 18.85 16.99
C LEU A 197 -14.36 18.23 17.02
N PRO A 198 -14.50 16.90 16.88
CA PRO A 198 -15.77 16.26 17.16
C PRO A 198 -16.13 16.49 18.63
N SER A 199 -17.33 17.00 18.87
CA SER A 199 -17.95 16.98 20.20
C SER A 199 -18.04 15.52 20.67
N PRO A 200 -17.82 15.21 21.95
CA PRO A 200 -17.98 13.85 22.45
C PRO A 200 -19.35 13.31 22.04
N ALA A 201 -19.34 12.17 21.34
CA ALA A 201 -20.56 11.48 20.96
C ALA A 201 -21.32 11.06 22.22
N PRO A 202 -22.66 11.08 22.21
CA PRO A 202 -23.45 10.45 23.25
C PRO A 202 -23.03 8.98 23.37
N VAL A 203 -22.76 8.54 24.59
CA VAL A 203 -22.44 7.14 24.88
C VAL A 203 -23.76 6.38 24.79
N ASP A 204 -24.05 5.79 23.62
CA ASP A 204 -25.11 4.81 23.48
C ASP A 204 -24.48 3.43 23.67
N ASP A 205 -24.81 2.75 24.78
CA ASP A 205 -24.26 1.45 25.21
C ASP A 205 -24.68 0.26 24.32
N LYS A 206 -24.98 0.50 23.04
CA LYS A 206 -25.36 -0.54 22.08
C LYS A 206 -24.30 -0.64 20.99
N HIS A 207 -23.45 -1.65 21.12
CA HIS A 207 -22.46 -2.02 20.12
C HIS A 207 -23.17 -2.45 18.81
N PRO A 208 -23.03 -1.72 17.69
CA PRO A 208 -23.80 -1.98 16.46
C PRO A 208 -23.43 -3.27 15.71
N LEU A 209 -22.51 -4.09 16.24
CA LEU A 209 -22.03 -5.32 15.60
C LEU A 209 -22.51 -6.62 16.26
N ASP A 210 -23.37 -6.55 17.29
CA ASP A 210 -23.88 -7.75 18.00
C ASP A 210 -25.07 -8.44 17.31
N GLU A 211 -25.59 -7.93 16.19
CA GLU A 211 -26.58 -8.64 15.38
C GLU A 211 -25.92 -9.37 14.20
N GLN A 212 -25.45 -10.59 14.47
CA GLN A 212 -25.26 -11.60 13.43
C GLN A 212 -26.44 -12.59 13.49
N PRO A 213 -27.18 -12.80 12.37
CA PRO A 213 -28.21 -13.83 12.34
C PRO A 213 -27.58 -15.23 12.39
N SER A 214 -28.03 -16.03 13.36
CA SER A 214 -27.63 -17.40 13.58
C SER A 214 -28.14 -18.33 12.47
N VAL A 215 -27.24 -19.03 11.79
CA VAL A 215 -27.57 -20.12 10.86
C VAL A 215 -27.67 -21.43 11.65
N PRO A 216 -28.73 -22.25 11.51
CA PRO A 216 -28.87 -23.48 12.28
C PRO A 216 -27.93 -24.58 11.75
N ILE A 217 -27.03 -25.05 12.62
CA ILE A 217 -26.22 -26.25 12.43
C ILE A 217 -27.13 -27.49 12.51
N LYS A 218 -27.32 -28.20 11.41
CA LYS A 218 -27.79 -29.60 11.44
C LYS A 218 -26.59 -30.52 11.60
N SER A 219 -26.54 -31.17 12.75
CA SER A 219 -25.61 -32.25 13.09
C SER A 219 -25.90 -33.48 12.24
N ASN A 220 -24.86 -34.07 11.65
CA ASN A 220 -24.88 -35.48 11.32
C ASN A 220 -23.53 -36.11 11.63
N LYS A 221 -23.55 -37.02 12.62
CA LYS A 221 -22.44 -37.88 13.00
C LYS A 221 -22.21 -38.92 11.91
N SER A 222 -20.96 -39.09 11.50
CA SER A 222 -20.45 -40.39 11.06
C SER A 222 -18.94 -40.45 11.26
N SER A 223 -18.44 -41.66 11.43
CA SER A 223 -17.25 -42.01 12.17
C SER A 223 -16.24 -42.78 11.30
N ARG A 224 -14.98 -42.79 11.77
CA ARG A 224 -13.91 -43.80 11.59
C ARG A 224 -12.84 -43.62 10.48
N LYS A 225 -11.62 -43.39 11.00
CA LYS A 225 -10.37 -44.19 10.90
C LYS A 225 -9.53 -44.25 9.59
N SER A 226 -8.35 -43.64 9.70
CA SER A 226 -6.97 -44.17 9.52
C SER A 226 -6.54 -44.98 8.29
N GLY A 227 -5.46 -44.51 7.63
CA GLY A 227 -4.32 -45.35 7.23
C GLY A 227 -3.94 -45.36 5.74
N PRO A 228 -2.66 -45.60 5.38
CA PRO A 228 -1.93 -44.83 4.34
C PRO A 228 -1.48 -45.66 3.13
N HIS A 229 -1.13 -45.01 1.99
CA HIS A 229 -0.28 -45.63 0.96
C HIS A 229 0.62 -44.64 0.18
N LYS A 230 1.84 -45.14 -0.09
CA LYS A 230 3.01 -44.54 -0.75
C LYS A 230 3.00 -44.61 -2.29
N ARG A 231 3.93 -43.85 -2.90
CA ARG A 231 4.72 -44.04 -4.17
C ARG A 231 4.30 -43.12 -5.34
N LYS A 232 5.16 -42.66 -6.26
CA LYS A 232 6.63 -42.55 -6.46
C LYS A 232 6.81 -42.02 -7.92
N LEU A 233 7.71 -41.05 -8.18
CA LEU A 233 8.45 -40.69 -9.44
C LEU A 233 7.63 -40.55 -10.78
N GLU A 234 7.99 -39.79 -11.82
CA GLU A 234 9.29 -39.45 -12.42
C GLU A 234 9.11 -38.37 -13.54
N THR A 235 10.12 -37.50 -13.67
CA THR A 235 10.76 -36.90 -14.88
C THR A 235 10.03 -36.24 -16.07
N ALA A 236 10.63 -35.11 -16.49
CA ALA A 236 10.48 -34.33 -17.73
C ALA A 236 10.97 -35.06 -19.01
N PRO A 237 10.87 -34.46 -20.22
CA PRO A 237 11.94 -33.55 -20.68
C PRO A 237 11.54 -32.35 -21.57
N THR A 238 12.56 -31.53 -21.77
CA THR A 238 12.86 -30.33 -22.60
C THR A 238 12.43 -30.30 -24.07
N THR A 239 12.33 -29.10 -24.67
CA THR A 239 13.12 -28.69 -25.87
C THR A 239 12.97 -27.20 -26.20
N ASP A 240 14.09 -26.61 -26.63
CA ASP A 240 14.35 -25.26 -27.14
C ASP A 240 13.63 -24.92 -28.46
N LEU A 241 13.54 -23.63 -28.81
CA LEU A 241 14.06 -23.08 -30.09
C LEU A 241 13.96 -21.53 -30.17
N LYS A 242 14.95 -20.97 -30.88
CA LYS A 242 15.33 -19.56 -31.08
C LYS A 242 14.60 -18.89 -32.25
N THR A 243 14.95 -17.60 -32.44
CA THR A 243 15.02 -16.75 -33.65
C THR A 243 13.92 -15.72 -33.83
N ASP A 244 14.10 -14.57 -34.49
CA ASP A 244 15.17 -13.56 -34.65
C ASP A 244 14.56 -12.44 -35.54
N GLU A 245 15.14 -11.25 -35.50
CA GLU A 245 15.14 -10.16 -36.48
C GLU A 245 13.89 -9.34 -36.86
N GLY A 246 14.14 -8.02 -37.01
CA GLY A 246 13.67 -7.26 -38.17
C GLY A 246 12.83 -6.01 -37.88
N GLY A 247 13.46 -4.82 -37.94
CA GLY A 247 12.80 -3.53 -37.76
C GLY A 247 12.19 -2.93 -39.04
N THR A 248 11.46 -1.82 -38.89
CA THR A 248 11.34 -0.74 -39.89
C THR A 248 10.68 0.49 -39.26
N GLU A 249 11.21 1.67 -39.61
CA GLU A 249 10.73 3.00 -39.25
C GLU A 249 9.50 3.37 -40.08
N GLU A 250 8.49 4.02 -39.48
CA GLU A 250 7.62 4.97 -40.18
C GLU A 250 7.11 6.04 -39.19
N ALA A 251 7.12 7.29 -39.66
CA ALA A 251 6.80 8.49 -38.91
C ALA A 251 5.32 8.87 -39.04
N SER A 252 4.69 9.30 -37.93
CA SER A 252 3.89 10.54 -37.83
C SER A 252 2.81 10.45 -36.72
N GLU A 253 2.63 11.58 -36.04
CA GLU A 253 1.44 12.02 -35.29
C GLU A 253 1.07 11.33 -33.97
N GLY A 254 1.59 11.88 -32.87
CA GLY A 254 1.08 11.57 -31.52
C GLY A 254 1.84 12.24 -30.37
N ALA A 255 1.95 13.58 -30.36
CA ALA A 255 2.64 14.26 -29.26
C ALA A 255 1.89 14.08 -27.91
N THR A 256 2.50 13.31 -27.00
CA THR A 256 1.95 12.97 -25.68
C THR A 256 1.89 14.18 -24.74
N LEU A 257 1.09 14.06 -23.68
CA LEU A 257 0.90 15.09 -22.63
C LEU A 257 2.25 15.57 -22.03
N ALA A 258 3.25 14.69 -21.97
CA ALA A 258 4.59 15.00 -21.48
C ALA A 258 5.34 16.00 -22.39
N GLU A 259 5.15 15.95 -23.71
CA GLU A 259 5.75 16.91 -24.64
C GLU A 259 5.06 18.28 -24.59
N ARG A 260 3.73 18.29 -24.36
CA ARG A 260 2.96 19.53 -24.15
C ARG A 260 3.39 20.27 -22.88
N VAL A 261 3.77 19.52 -21.84
CA VAL A 261 4.29 20.08 -20.57
C VAL A 261 5.71 20.67 -20.74
N LYS A 262 6.57 20.04 -21.55
CA LYS A 262 7.91 20.59 -21.86
C LYS A 262 7.84 21.87 -22.70
N ARG A 263 6.91 21.98 -23.66
CA ARG A 263 6.72 23.20 -24.46
C ARG A 263 6.26 24.41 -23.63
N ARG A 264 5.37 24.21 -22.64
CA ARG A 264 4.93 25.28 -21.72
C ARG A 264 6.07 25.85 -20.86
N ARG A 265 7.03 25.03 -20.46
CA ARG A 265 8.20 25.50 -19.67
C ARG A 265 9.20 26.34 -20.49
N ARG A 266 9.26 26.17 -21.81
CA ARG A 266 10.17 26.96 -22.67
C ARG A 266 9.59 28.31 -23.11
N GLN A 267 8.27 28.46 -23.14
CA GLN A 267 7.62 29.72 -23.54
C GLN A 267 7.48 30.73 -22.39
N GLY A 268 7.57 30.30 -21.12
CA GLY A 268 7.51 31.18 -19.95
C GLY A 268 8.82 31.88 -19.55
N SER A 269 9.87 31.82 -20.39
CA SER A 269 11.19 32.43 -20.11
C SER A 269 11.54 33.60 -21.05
N ARG A 270 10.57 34.09 -21.83
CA ARG A 270 10.69 35.32 -22.62
C ARG A 270 9.40 36.13 -22.51
N ALA A 271 9.26 36.83 -21.40
CA ALA A 271 8.46 38.05 -21.24
C ALA A 271 9.03 38.79 -20.02
#